data_AF-H1ZY51-F1
#
_entry.id   AF-H1ZY51-F1
#
_cell.length_a   1.000
_cell.length_b   1.000
_cell.length_c   1.000
_cell.angle_alpha   90.00
_cell.angle_beta   90.00
_cell.angle_gamma   90.00
#
_symmetry.space_group_name_H-M   'P 1'
#
loop_
_entity.id
_entity.type
_entity.pdbx_description
1 polymer ?
#
loop_
_entity_poly.entity_id
_entity_poly.type
_entity_poly.pdbx_seq_one_letter_code
_entity_poly.pdbx_strand_id
1 'polypeptide(L)' 'PFLSPTSPDKILAKVIEYCKKHVETPKSEDKANEEELKSFDADFVKVDQGTLFDLILVKFL' A
#
# COMPACT_ATOMS: atom_id res chain seq x y z
N PRO A 1 -1.81 3.55 25.19
CA PRO A 1 -2.55 4.43 24.28
C PRO A 1 -1.57 5.27 23.44
N PHE A 2 -0.94 4.63 22.46
CA PHE A 2 -0.03 5.28 21.53
C PHE A 2 -0.90 5.79 20.37
N LEU A 3 -1.33 7.04 20.44
CA LEU A 3 -2.00 7.70 19.33
C LEU A 3 -0.93 7.91 18.25
N SER A 4 -0.92 7.04 17.24
CA SER A 4 -0.10 7.25 16.05
C SER A 4 -0.43 8.64 15.48
N PRO A 5 0.56 9.47 15.12
CA PRO A 5 0.32 10.81 14.58
C PRO A 5 -0.35 10.80 13.19
N THR A 6 -0.70 9.63 12.65
CA THR A 6 -1.33 9.46 11.36
C THR A 6 -2.86 9.49 11.50
N SER A 7 -3.52 10.23 10.62
CA SER A 7 -4.99 10.23 10.56
C SER A 7 -5.45 8.92 9.91
N PRO A 8 -6.38 8.14 10.51
CA PRO A 8 -6.85 6.87 9.95
C PRO A 8 -7.41 7.03 8.54
N ASP A 9 -7.97 8.20 8.20
CA ASP A 9 -8.45 8.53 6.85
C ASP A 9 -7.34 8.44 5.78
N LYS A 10 -6.12 8.88 6.13
CA LYS A 10 -4.96 8.86 5.21
C LYS A 10 -4.46 7.43 4.97
N ILE A 11 -4.48 6.60 6.02
CA ILE A 11 -4.11 5.19 5.92
C ILE A 11 -5.13 4.44 5.06
N LEU A 12 -6.42 4.65 5.30
CA LEU A 12 -7.48 4.03 4.50
C LEU A 12 -7.39 4.45 3.03
N ALA A 13 -7.14 5.73 2.75
CA ALA A 13 -6.94 6.21 1.38
C ALA A 13 -5.77 5.49 0.68
N LYS A 14 -4.64 5.30 1.36
CA LYS A 14 -3.49 4.55 0.83
C LYS A 14 -3.81 3.08 0.59
N VAL A 15 -4.53 2.43 1.49
CA VAL A 15 -4.95 1.02 1.30
C VAL A 15 -5.88 0.89 0.09
N ILE A 16 -6.81 1.84 -0.10
CA ILE A 16 -7.70 1.85 -1.26
C ILE A 16 -6.90 2.03 -2.56
N GLU A 17 -5.93 2.94 -2.58
CA GLU A 17 -5.03 3.15 -3.72
C GLU A 17 -4.26 1.87 -4.07
N TYR A 18 -3.68 1.21 -3.06
CA TYR A 18 -2.98 -0.06 -3.23
C TYR A 18 -3.87 -1.14 -3.85
N CYS A 19 -5.08 -1.32 -3.31
CA CYS A 19 -6.04 -2.30 -3.83
C CYS A 19 -6.45 -1.99 -5.28
N LYS A 20 -6.72 -0.72 -5.60
CA LYS A 20 -7.07 -0.31 -6.96
C LYS A 20 -5.96 -0.65 -7.95
N LYS A 21 -4.72 -0.28 -7.64
CA LYS A 21 -3.57 -0.58 -8.51
C LYS A 21 -3.41 -2.09 -8.76
N HIS A 22 -3.63 -2.92 -7.75
CA HIS A 22 -3.53 -4.39 -7.88
C HIS A 22 -4.71 -5.05 -8.61
N VAL A 23 -5.90 -4.43 -8.57
CA VAL A 23 -7.10 -4.93 -9.27
C VAL A 23 -7.13 -4.47 -10.73
N GLU A 24 -6.72 -3.23 -11.00
CA GLU A 24 -6.72 -2.63 -12.34
C GLU A 24 -5.55 -3.11 -13.20
N THR A 25 -4.44 -3.54 -12.59
CA THR A 25 -3.34 -4.14 -13.33
C THR A 25 -3.77 -5.51 -13.85
N PRO A 26 -3.85 -5.72 -15.19
CA PRO A 26 -4.32 -6.98 -15.73
C PRO A 26 -3.37 -8.10 -15.32
N LYS A 27 -3.92 -9.18 -14.74
CA LYS A 27 -3.19 -10.41 -14.34
C LYS A 27 -2.65 -11.22 -15.53
N SER A 28 -2.53 -10.60 -16.70
CA SER A 28 -1.83 -11.18 -17.84
C SER A 28 -0.42 -11.56 -17.38
N GLU A 29 0.10 -12.70 -17.82
CA GLU A 29 1.48 -13.16 -17.56
C GLU A 29 2.56 -12.28 -18.24
N ASP A 30 2.19 -11.04 -18.62
CA ASP A 30 3.10 -10.04 -19.12
C ASP A 30 4.09 -9.66 -18.02
N LYS A 31 5.35 -10.07 -18.21
CA LYS A 31 6.47 -9.70 -17.33
C LYS A 31 6.56 -8.19 -17.08
N ALA A 32 6.13 -7.37 -18.04
CA ALA A 32 6.07 -5.92 -17.91
C ALA A 32 5.12 -5.46 -16.79
N ASN A 33 3.94 -6.09 -16.65
CA ASN A 33 2.97 -5.76 -15.60
C ASN A 33 3.47 -6.19 -14.22
N GLU A 34 4.16 -7.34 -14.14
CA GLU A 34 4.78 -7.78 -12.89
C GLU A 34 5.90 -6.82 -12.44
N GLU A 35 6.74 -6.35 -13.36
CA GLU A 35 7.80 -5.39 -13.07
C GLU A 35 7.26 -4.03 -12.64
N GLU A 36 6.18 -3.55 -13.27
CA GLU A 36 5.47 -2.35 -12.83
C GLU A 36 4.89 -2.51 -11.42
N LEU A 37 4.24 -3.64 -11.13
CA LEU A 37 3.68 -3.91 -9.81
C LEU A 37 4.77 -3.98 -8.73
N LYS A 38 5.89 -4.67 -9.01
CA LYS A 38 7.04 -4.74 -8.09
C LYS A 38 7.63 -3.36 -7.82
N SER A 39 7.73 -2.51 -8.85
CA SER A 39 8.24 -1.14 -8.71
C SER A 39 7.27 -0.29 -7.90
N PHE A 40 5.97 -0.39 -8.17
CA PHE A 40 4.92 0.26 -7.40
C PHE A 40 4.94 -0.17 -5.94
N ASP A 41 5.05 -1.47 -5.65
CA ASP A 41 5.12 -2.00 -4.28
C ASP A 41 6.33 -1.43 -3.53
N ALA A 42 7.49 -1.36 -4.19
CA ALA A 42 8.71 -0.82 -3.61
C ALA A 42 8.59 0.68 -3.29
N ASP A 43 7.87 1.45 -4.10
CA ASP A 43 7.62 2.87 -3.84
C ASP A 43 6.50 3.09 -2.83
N PHE A 44 5.47 2.24 -2.83
CA PHE A 44 4.33 2.34 -1.91
C PHE A 44 4.76 2.22 -0.44
N VAL A 45 5.74 1.37 -0.15
CA VAL A 45 6.28 1.17 1.22
C VAL A 45 7.27 2.27 1.65
N LYS A 46 7.69 3.17 0.76
CA LYS A 46 8.56 4.33 1.08
C LYS A 46 7.75 5.45 1.74
N VAL A 47 7.20 5.15 2.91
CA VAL A 47 6.49 6.08 3.77
C VAL A 47 7.26 6.26 5.08
N ASP A 48 6.85 7.21 5.92
CA ASP A 48 7.43 7.32 7.26
C ASP A 48 7.13 6.07 8.09
N GLN A 49 7.98 5.83 9.11
CA GLN A 49 7.90 4.62 9.94
C GLN A 49 6.54 4.47 10.64
N GLY A 50 5.89 5.56 11.03
CA GLY A 50 4.56 5.52 11.65
C GLY A 50 3.52 5.01 10.66
N THR A 51 3.46 5.63 9.48
CA THR A 51 2.58 5.19 8.38
C THR A 51 2.85 3.74 7.99
N LEU A 52 4.11 3.29 7.94
CA LEU A 52 4.43 1.90 7.63
C LEU A 52 3.88 0.93 8.69
N PHE A 53 4.05 1.24 9.98
CA PHE A 53 3.47 0.43 11.06
C PHE A 53 1.94 0.43 10.99
N ASP A 54 1.30 1.57 10.73
CA ASP A 54 -0.15 1.64 10.62
C ASP A 54 -0.68 0.82 9.43
N LEU A 55 0.00 0.85 8.27
CA LEU A 55 -0.32 0.00 7.12
C LEU A 55 -0.20 -1.50 7.47
N ILE A 56 0.83 -1.88 8.23
CA ILE A 56 1.02 -3.26 8.70
C ILE A 56 -0.10 -3.66 9.67
N LEU A 57 -0.42 -2.80 10.64
CA LEU A 57 -1.46 -3.06 11.64
C LEU A 57 -2.84 -3.23 10.98
N VAL A 58 -3.19 -2.37 10.02
CA VAL A 58 -4.46 -2.49 9.27
C VAL A 58 -4.54 -3.78 8.46
N LYS A 59 -3.41 -4.28 7.94
CA LYS A 59 -3.38 -5.56 7.21
C LYS A 59 -3.64 -6.78 8.11
N PHE A 60 -3.33 -6.68 9.41
CA PHE A 60 -3.52 -7.76 10.38
C PHE A 60 -4.81 -7.64 11.21
N LEU A 61 -5.58 -6.56 11.03
CA LEU A 61 -6.91 -6.35 11.62
C LEU A 61 -8.00 -6.90 10.69
#